data_AF-A0A5H2PNX9-F1
#
_entry.id   AF-A0A5H2PNX9-F1
#
_cell.length_a   1.000
_cell.length_b   1.000
_cell.length_c   1.000
_cell.angle_alpha   90.00
_cell.angle_beta   90.00
_cell.angle_gamma   90.00
#
_symmetry.space_group_name_H-M   'P 1'
#
loop_
_entity.id
_entity.type
_entity.pdbx_description
1 polymer ?
#
loop_
_entity_poly.entity_id
_entity_poly.type
_entity_poly.pdbx_seq_one_letter_code
_entity_poly.pdbx_strand_id
1 'polypeptide(L)' 'MDISNAIRNHSNYDTDDYNYLRAKGWTDAEILERWNAEALNGRGPCRWQAEPARSKLAAVLGN' A
#
# COMPACT_ATOMS: atom_id res chain seq x y z
N MET A 1 8.01 1.85 -18.60
CA MET A 1 6.75 1.66 -17.86
C MET A 1 6.83 2.54 -16.63
N ASP A 2 5.90 3.48 -16.50
CA ASP A 2 5.87 4.38 -15.34
C ASP A 2 5.26 3.65 -14.15
N ILE A 3 6.07 3.42 -13.10
CA ILE A 3 5.68 2.64 -11.93
C ILE A 3 4.56 3.37 -11.15
N SER A 4 4.59 4.70 -11.14
CA SER A 4 3.56 5.52 -10.51
C SER A 4 2.19 5.33 -11.20
N ASN A 5 2.17 5.17 -12.53
CA ASN A 5 0.96 4.80 -13.25
C ASN A 5 0.53 3.34 -13.01
N ALA A 6 1.48 2.42 -12.85
CA ALA A 6 1.20 1.02 -12.54
C ALA A 6 0.58 0.85 -11.14
N ILE A 7 1.08 1.58 -10.14
CA ILE A 7 0.46 1.66 -8.80
C ILE A 7 -0.97 2.14 -8.90
N ARG A 8 -1.20 3.26 -9.58
CA ARG A 8 -2.54 3.89 -9.66
C ARG A 8 -3.58 3.04 -10.39
N ASN A 9 -3.13 2.22 -11.34
CA ASN A 9 -4.00 1.29 -12.09
C ASN A 9 -4.03 -0.12 -11.49
N HIS A 10 -3.36 -0.36 -10.35
CA HIS A 10 -3.33 -1.68 -9.74
C HIS A 10 -4.67 -2.02 -9.08
N SER A 11 -5.13 -3.26 -9.19
CA SER A 11 -6.38 -3.72 -8.57
C SER A 11 -6.37 -3.63 -7.03
N ASN A 12 -5.17 -3.64 -6.45
CA ASN A 12 -4.92 -3.44 -5.02
C ASN A 12 -4.48 -1.99 -4.69
N TYR A 13 -4.77 -1.01 -5.54
CA TYR A 13 -4.48 0.38 -5.23
C TYR A 13 -5.34 0.85 -4.06
N ASP A 14 -4.67 1.22 -2.97
CA ASP A 14 -5.27 1.86 -1.81
C ASP A 14 -4.46 3.10 -1.44
N THR A 15 -5.15 4.23 -1.23
CA THR A 15 -4.49 5.52 -1.01
C THR A 15 -3.87 5.61 0.39
N ASP A 16 -4.51 5.02 1.40
CA ASP A 16 -3.98 4.97 2.76
C ASP A 16 -2.75 4.05 2.83
N ASP A 17 -2.81 2.89 2.19
CA ASP A 17 -1.68 1.95 2.12
C ASP A 17 -0.49 2.54 1.34
N TYR A 18 -0.76 3.20 0.21
CA TYR A 18 0.27 3.90 -0.55
C TYR A 18 0.94 4.99 0.29
N ASN A 19 0.16 5.84 0.95
CA ASN A 19 0.71 6.89 1.82
C ASN A 19 1.51 6.32 2.98
N TYR A 20 1.05 5.21 3.58
CA TYR A 20 1.77 4.52 4.65
C TYR A 20 3.14 4.04 4.19
N LEU A 21 3.17 3.33 3.06
CA LEU A 21 4.41 2.76 2.53
C LEU A 21 5.36 3.88 2.11
N ARG A 22 4.86 4.95 1.49
CA ARG A 22 5.62 6.16 1.18
C ARG A 22 6.18 6.85 2.42
N ALA A 23 5.38 7.02 3.47
CA ALA A 23 5.81 7.59 4.74
C ALA A 23 6.89 6.74 5.43
N LYS A 24 6.85 5.42 5.22
CA LYS A 24 7.87 4.48 5.68
C LYS A 24 9.15 4.50 4.82
N GLY A 25 9.17 5.24 3.72
CA GLY A 25 10.31 5.36 2.81
C GLY A 25 10.33 4.33 1.67
N TRP A 26 9.23 3.63 1.42
CA TRP A 26 9.14 2.66 0.33
C TRP A 26 9.06 3.38 -1.01
N THR A 27 9.71 2.80 -2.02
CA THR A 27 9.60 3.26 -3.40
C THR A 27 8.36 2.69 -4.07
N ASP A 28 7.90 3.37 -5.12
CA ASP A 28 6.75 2.90 -5.90
C ASP A 28 6.97 1.48 -6.45
N ALA A 29 8.23 1.11 -6.73
CA ALA A 29 8.58 -0.23 -7.23
C ALA A 29 8.29 -1.31 -6.16
N GLU A 30 8.75 -1.08 -4.94
CA GLU A 30 8.57 -2.02 -3.82
C GLU A 30 7.10 -2.16 -3.42
N ILE A 31 6.35 -1.06 -3.46
CA ILE A 31 4.91 -1.05 -3.20
C ILE A 31 4.20 -1.91 -4.26
N LEU A 32 4.54 -1.72 -5.53
CA LEU A 32 3.95 -2.47 -6.62
C LEU A 32 4.30 -3.96 -6.54
N GLU A 33 5.55 -4.31 -6.27
CA GLU A 33 5.98 -5.71 -6.10
C GLU A 33 5.23 -6.38 -4.96
N ARG A 34 5.05 -5.69 -3.83
CA ARG A 34 4.27 -6.18 -2.70
C ARG A 34 2.81 -6.40 -3.08
N TRP A 35 2.17 -5.41 -3.70
CA TRP A 35 0.77 -5.52 -4.11
C TRP A 35 0.55 -6.61 -5.14
N ASN A 36 1.51 -6.81 -6.05
CA ASN A 36 1.48 -7.89 -7.03
C ASN A 36 1.63 -9.25 -6.34
N ALA A 37 2.55 -9.38 -5.37
CA ALA A 37 2.69 -10.59 -4.55
C ALA A 37 1.42 -10.90 -3.75
N GLU A 38 0.76 -9.89 -3.17
CA GLU A 38 -0.51 -10.08 -2.47
C GLU A 38 -1.63 -10.49 -3.43
N ALA A 39 -1.72 -9.85 -4.60
CA ALA A 39 -2.68 -10.21 -5.65
C ALA A 39 -2.48 -11.65 -6.14
N LEU A 40 -1.24 -12.09 -6.34
CA LEU A 40 -0.89 -13.48 -6.70
C LEU A 40 -1.30 -14.48 -5.62
N ASN A 41 -1.27 -14.08 -4.35
CA ASN A 41 -1.75 -14.90 -3.24
C ASN A 41 -3.28 -14.81 -3.03
N GLY A 42 -4.00 -14.12 -3.91
CA GLY A 42 -5.44 -13.88 -3.77
C GLY A 42 -5.81 -12.97 -2.59
N ARG A 43 -4.82 -12.27 -2.02
CA ARG A 43 -5.02 -11.28 -0.96
C ARG A 43 -5.20 -9.91 -1.60
N GLY A 44 -6.34 -9.28 -1.30
CA GLY A 44 -6.60 -7.91 -1.73
C GLY A 44 -5.68 -6.90 -1.03
N PRO A 45 -5.85 -5.59 -1.30
CA PRO A 45 -5.06 -4.57 -0.65
C PRO A 45 -5.17 -4.70 0.87
N CYS A 46 -4.08 -4.36 1.57
CA CYS A 46 -4.10 -4.26 3.02
C CYS A 46 -4.98 -3.04 3.39
N ARG A 47 -6.29 -3.23 3.54
CA ARG A 47 -7.25 -2.12 3.71
C ARG A 47 -7.16 -1.39 5.05
N TRP A 48 -6.15 -1.69 5.88
CA TRP A 48 -5.97 -1.13 7.23
C TRP A 48 -7.24 -1.14 8.12
N GLN A 49 -8.22 -2.00 7.81
CA GLN A 49 -9.55 -1.98 8.42
C GLN A 49 -9.57 -2.51 9.86
N ALA A 50 -8.60 -3.34 10.23
CA ALA A 50 -8.47 -3.83 11.59
C ALA A 50 -7.99 -2.69 12.50
N GLU A 51 -8.60 -2.53 13.68
CA GLU A 51 -8.21 -1.52 14.67
C GLU A 51 -6.69 -1.41 14.94
N PRO A 52 -5.94 -2.52 15.13
CA PRO A 52 -4.48 -2.42 15.33
C PRO A 52 -3.74 -1.93 14.08
N ALA A 53 -4.26 -2.18 12.89
CA ALA A 53 -3.70 -1.68 11.65
C ALA A 53 -3.95 -0.17 11.54
N ARG A 54 -5.18 0.27 11.78
CA ARG A 54 -5.58 1.69 11.72
C ARG A 54 -4.77 2.57 12.66
N SER A 55 -4.54 2.14 13.90
CA SER A 55 -3.69 2.89 14.85
C SER A 55 -2.24 2.98 14.37
N LYS A 56 -1.73 1.93 13.72
CA LYS A 56 -0.36 1.90 13.18
C LYS A 56 -0.23 2.76 11.91
N LEU A 57 -1.26 2.80 11.10
CA LEU A 57 -1.39 3.70 9.96
C LEU A 57 -1.34 5.15 10.42
N ALA A 58 -2.19 5.53 11.38
CA ALA A 58 -2.23 6.88 11.93
C ALA A 58 -0.89 7.29 12.57
N ALA A 59 -0.21 6.38 13.28
CA ALA A 59 1.09 6.65 13.88
C ALA A 59 2.21 6.89 12.85
N VAL A 60 2.15 6.24 11.68
CA VAL A 60 3.14 6.41 10.60
C VAL A 60 2.82 7.61 9.71
N LEU A 61 1.54 7.89 9.47
CA LEU A 61 1.10 9.06 8.71
C LEU A 61 1.26 10.38 9.47
N GLY A 62 1.55 10.32 10.78
CA GLY A 62 1.91 11.49 11.57
C GLY A 62 0.74 12.45 11.71
N ASN A 63 -0.22 12.10 12.55
CA ASN A 63 -1.17 13.09 13.08
C ASN A 63 -0.56 13.80 14.29
#